data_AF-A0A5C1QL17-F1
#
_entry.id   AF-A0A5C1QL17-F1
#
_cell.length_a   1.000
_cell.length_b   1.000
_cell.length_c   1.000
_cell.angle_alpha   90.00
_cell.angle_beta   90.00
_cell.angle_gamma   90.00
#
_symmetry.space_group_name_H-M   'P 1'
#
loop_
_entity.id
_entity.type
_entity.pdbx_description
1 polymer ?
#
loop_
_entity_poly.entity_id
_entity_poly.type
_entity_poly.pdbx_seq_one_letter_code
_entity_poly.pdbx_strand_id
1 'polypeptide(L)'
;MMRTGRQRRHRKRLKPTLSLDQLLRKQPKSLQKNPLYSLMENHFRLSQPLQSLRINRRCYRLMDKAVIDPENLVHFYRTYGLPQDPFFPLFFNIKRDYLKKREEAALRKEEYILKKMQQLPMEKRKILRFLAEWEEEVNSNKNRPLWERNIYPRSKKRVHELLQYRESEWIELFDNHLDLMLQRYSVISESRLMTVKACLTLDLPPKVKPFRLPFQKDIQKAFLKRCPICHPDTGGDGKLFTLLQERRTLLRDRIRE
;
A
#
# COMPACT_ATOMS: atom_id res chain seq x y z
N MET A 1 56.94 25.33 -23.08
CA MET A 1 55.95 24.36 -23.65
C MET A 1 54.56 24.67 -23.11
N MET A 2 53.74 25.41 -23.87
CA MET A 2 52.38 25.77 -23.47
C MET A 2 51.39 24.66 -23.86
N ARG A 3 50.79 24.00 -22.87
CA ARG A 3 49.67 23.06 -23.09
C ARG A 3 48.37 23.84 -23.19
N THR A 4 47.86 24.00 -24.41
CA THR A 4 46.52 24.51 -24.69
C THR A 4 45.47 23.48 -24.25
N GLY A 5 44.94 23.66 -23.05
CA GLY A 5 43.81 22.88 -22.55
C GLY A 5 42.54 23.14 -23.37
N ARG A 6 42.26 22.28 -24.35
CA ARG A 6 40.98 22.25 -25.06
C ARG A 6 39.86 21.90 -24.09
N GLN A 7 39.17 22.92 -23.59
CA GLN A 7 37.91 22.77 -22.84
C GLN A 7 36.90 22.01 -23.71
N ARG A 8 36.61 20.75 -23.35
CA ARG A 8 35.51 19.97 -23.93
C ARG A 8 34.20 20.67 -23.58
N ARG A 9 33.64 21.40 -24.55
CA ARG A 9 32.27 21.94 -24.47
C ARG A 9 31.30 20.78 -24.29
N HIS A 10 30.82 20.57 -23.06
CA HIS A 10 29.72 19.68 -22.77
C HIS A 10 28.51 20.11 -23.62
N ARG A 11 28.21 19.37 -24.69
CA ARG A 11 26.97 19.55 -25.45
C ARG A 11 25.80 19.36 -24.47
N LYS A 12 25.17 20.46 -24.05
CA LYS A 12 23.92 20.45 -23.27
C LYS A 12 22.90 19.65 -24.10
N ARG A 13 22.60 18.42 -23.69
CA ARG A 13 21.50 17.64 -24.28
C ARG A 13 20.23 18.49 -24.18
N LEU A 14 19.61 18.79 -25.33
CA LEU A 14 18.34 19.50 -25.36
C LEU A 14 17.33 18.70 -24.53
N LYS A 15 16.66 19.38 -23.60
CA LYS A 15 15.67 18.72 -22.74
C LYS A 15 14.53 18.20 -23.62
N PRO A 16 14.08 16.95 -23.44
CA PRO A 16 13.00 16.40 -24.26
C PRO A 16 11.74 17.26 -24.09
N THR A 17 11.23 17.74 -25.22
CA THR A 17 9.95 18.45 -25.30
C THR A 17 8.84 17.46 -25.58
N LEU A 18 7.67 17.69 -25.00
CA LEU A 18 6.49 16.83 -25.11
C LEU A 18 5.40 17.57 -25.89
N SER A 19 4.62 16.86 -26.70
CA SER A 19 3.47 17.45 -27.39
C SER A 19 2.19 17.30 -26.56
N LEU A 20 1.18 18.14 -26.84
CA LEU A 20 -0.15 17.98 -26.26
C LEU A 20 -0.84 16.70 -26.72
N ASP A 21 -0.62 16.26 -27.96
CA ASP A 21 -1.10 14.95 -28.44
C ASP A 21 -0.57 13.80 -27.57
N GLN A 22 0.71 13.83 -27.17
CA GLN A 22 1.26 12.84 -26.23
C GLN A 22 0.60 12.90 -24.85
N LEU A 23 0.25 14.11 -24.37
CA LEU A 23 -0.47 14.28 -23.11
C LEU A 23 -1.86 13.65 -23.19
N LEU A 24 -2.60 13.90 -24.27
CA LEU A 24 -3.96 13.39 -24.49
C LEU A 24 -3.98 11.87 -24.65
N ARG A 25 -3.06 11.29 -25.45
CA ARG A 25 -2.95 9.83 -25.63
C ARG A 25 -2.64 9.08 -24.33
N LYS A 26 -1.94 9.71 -23.39
CA LYS A 26 -1.62 9.14 -22.08
C LYS A 26 -2.75 9.29 -21.07
N GLN A 27 -3.83 10.00 -21.39
CA GLN A 27 -4.97 10.12 -20.47
C GLN A 27 -5.76 8.79 -20.40
N PRO A 28 -6.30 8.46 -19.21
CA PRO A 28 -7.10 7.25 -19.06
C PRO A 28 -8.43 7.36 -19.80
N LYS A 29 -8.91 6.24 -20.36
CA LYS A 29 -10.20 6.18 -21.09
C LYS A 29 -11.39 6.67 -20.26
N SER A 30 -11.34 6.55 -18.93
CA SER A 30 -12.39 7.06 -18.04
C SER A 30 -12.52 8.58 -18.07
N LEU A 31 -11.41 9.30 -18.32
CA LEU A 31 -11.41 10.75 -18.47
C LEU A 31 -12.10 11.16 -19.79
N GLN A 32 -11.94 10.36 -20.84
CA GLN A 32 -12.58 10.55 -22.15
C GLN A 32 -14.10 10.44 -22.10
N LYS A 33 -14.67 9.82 -21.05
CA LYS A 33 -16.11 9.74 -20.83
C LYS A 33 -16.71 11.03 -20.26
N ASN A 34 -15.90 12.04 -19.93
CA ASN A 34 -16.43 13.32 -19.45
C ASN A 34 -17.22 14.00 -20.59
N PRO A 35 -18.43 14.56 -20.33
CA PRO A 35 -19.24 15.22 -21.35
C PRO A 35 -18.52 16.33 -22.13
N LEU A 36 -17.58 17.04 -21.48
CA LEU A 36 -16.84 18.13 -22.09
C LEU A 36 -15.59 17.68 -22.87
N TYR A 37 -15.28 16.39 -22.86
CA TYR A 37 -14.05 15.87 -23.46
C TYR A 37 -14.05 16.02 -24.99
N SER A 38 -15.16 15.74 -25.66
CA SER A 38 -15.29 15.91 -27.10
C SER A 38 -15.11 17.38 -27.52
N LEU A 39 -15.69 18.31 -26.74
CA LEU A 39 -15.52 19.75 -26.96
C LEU A 39 -14.04 20.16 -26.83
N MET A 40 -13.37 19.73 -25.75
CA MET A 40 -11.94 19.97 -25.54
C MET A 40 -11.09 19.41 -26.70
N GLU A 41 -11.39 18.19 -27.14
CA GLU A 41 -10.67 17.56 -28.24
C GLU A 41 -10.88 18.30 -29.58
N ASN A 42 -12.09 18.81 -29.82
CA ASN A 42 -12.38 19.63 -30.99
C ASN A 42 -11.54 20.92 -31.00
N HIS A 43 -11.42 21.62 -29.86
CA HIS A 43 -10.53 22.78 -29.76
C HIS A 43 -9.08 22.44 -30.11
N PHE A 44 -8.58 21.30 -29.62
CA PHE A 44 -7.24 20.81 -29.98
C PHE A 44 -7.09 20.51 -31.47
N ARG A 45 -8.10 19.86 -32.09
CA ARG A 45 -8.07 19.50 -33.52
C ARG A 45 -8.21 20.69 -34.46
N LEU A 46 -8.87 21.76 -34.05
CA LEU A 46 -9.04 22.97 -34.85
C LEU A 46 -7.88 23.96 -34.71
N SER A 47 -7.16 23.92 -33.59
CA SER A 47 -6.11 24.89 -33.27
C SER A 47 -4.71 24.41 -33.70
N GLN A 48 -4.22 24.90 -34.85
CA GLN A 48 -2.85 24.66 -35.33
C GLN A 48 -1.76 25.05 -34.31
N PRO A 49 -1.89 26.16 -33.55
CA PRO A 49 -0.94 26.49 -32.49
C PRO A 49 -0.85 25.42 -31.39
N LEU A 50 -1.98 24.77 -31.04
CA LEU A 50 -1.97 23.70 -30.02
C LEU A 50 -1.32 22.42 -30.53
N GLN A 51 -1.53 22.06 -31.80
CA GLN A 51 -0.97 20.84 -32.40
C GLN A 51 0.56 20.91 -32.53
N SER A 52 1.08 22.07 -32.89
CA SER A 52 2.52 22.33 -33.03
C SER A 52 3.21 22.60 -31.68
N LEU A 53 2.45 22.86 -30.61
CA LEU A 53 2.98 23.23 -29.31
C LEU A 53 3.89 22.14 -28.71
N ARG A 54 5.08 22.57 -28.31
CA ARG A 54 6.06 21.75 -27.61
C ARG A 54 6.27 22.28 -26.20
N ILE A 55 5.77 21.55 -25.21
CA ILE A 55 5.86 21.94 -23.80
C ILE A 55 7.03 21.27 -23.11
N ASN A 56 7.62 21.98 -22.15
CA ASN A 56 8.64 21.40 -21.29
C ASN A 56 8.02 20.44 -20.25
N ARG A 57 8.87 19.61 -19.63
CA ARG A 57 8.43 18.61 -18.64
C ARG A 57 7.73 19.21 -17.41
N ARG A 58 8.04 20.46 -17.03
CA ARG A 58 7.41 21.13 -15.88
C ARG A 58 5.96 21.51 -16.21
N CYS A 59 5.75 22.15 -17.36
CA CYS A 59 4.42 22.47 -17.88
C CYS A 59 3.56 21.20 -18.00
N TYR A 60 4.12 20.15 -18.61
CA TYR A 60 3.44 18.85 -18.72
C TYR A 60 3.01 18.30 -17.35
N ARG A 61 3.88 18.33 -16.34
CA ARG A 61 3.56 17.86 -14.99
C ARG A 61 2.47 18.69 -14.31
N LEU A 62 2.46 20.01 -14.52
CA LEU A 62 1.43 20.90 -13.97
C LEU A 62 0.07 20.62 -14.59
N MET A 63 0.04 20.39 -15.91
CA MET A 63 -1.16 19.96 -16.62
C MET A 63 -1.64 18.59 -16.15
N ASP A 64 -0.77 17.59 -16.12
CA ASP A 64 -1.14 16.23 -15.73
C ASP A 64 -1.59 16.11 -14.26
N LYS A 65 -1.12 16.98 -13.38
CA LYS A 65 -1.60 17.07 -11.99
C LYS A 65 -2.77 18.05 -11.79
N ALA A 66 -3.13 18.80 -12.83
CA ALA A 66 -4.17 19.84 -12.81
C ALA A 66 -4.09 20.83 -11.62
N VAL A 67 -2.87 21.30 -11.31
CA VAL A 67 -2.59 22.14 -10.13
C VAL A 67 -2.95 23.62 -10.36
N ILE A 68 -3.13 24.05 -11.60
CA ILE A 68 -3.24 25.48 -11.96
C ILE A 68 -4.69 25.97 -11.81
N ASP A 69 -4.95 26.80 -10.81
CA ASP A 69 -6.25 27.43 -10.58
C ASP A 69 -6.73 28.31 -11.74
N PRO A 70 -8.06 28.42 -11.96
CA PRO A 70 -8.60 29.22 -13.07
C PRO A 70 -8.09 30.66 -13.08
N GLU A 71 -7.94 31.26 -11.90
CA GLU A 71 -7.40 32.61 -11.69
C GLU A 71 -5.93 32.73 -12.14
N ASN A 72 -5.16 31.66 -11.99
CA ASN A 72 -3.73 31.60 -12.29
C ASN A 72 -3.44 31.20 -13.75
N LEU A 73 -4.46 30.99 -14.56
CA LEU A 73 -4.33 30.53 -15.94
C LEU A 73 -3.61 31.56 -16.83
N VAL A 74 -3.84 32.85 -16.59
CA VAL A 74 -3.17 33.94 -17.32
C VAL A 74 -1.65 33.90 -17.08
N HIS A 75 -1.24 33.70 -15.82
CA HIS A 75 0.18 33.54 -15.47
C HIS A 75 0.77 32.26 -16.08
N PHE A 76 -0.01 31.18 -16.11
CA PHE A 76 0.40 29.92 -16.73
C PHE A 76 0.68 30.10 -18.22
N TYR A 77 -0.20 30.78 -18.95
CA TYR A 77 0.00 31.11 -20.37
C TYR A 77 1.27 31.93 -20.59
N ARG A 78 1.44 33.01 -19.83
CA ARG A 78 2.61 33.89 -19.95
C ARG A 78 3.91 33.15 -19.61
N THR A 79 3.92 32.34 -18.55
CA THR A 79 5.12 31.66 -18.07
C THR A 79 5.62 30.60 -19.04
N TYR A 80 4.71 29.90 -19.71
CA TYR A 80 5.05 28.78 -20.59
C TYR A 80 4.87 29.10 -22.08
N GLY A 81 4.54 30.34 -22.44
CA GLY A 81 4.34 30.77 -23.82
C GLY A 81 3.22 30.00 -24.52
N LEU A 82 2.10 29.79 -23.83
CA LEU A 82 0.98 28.99 -24.34
C LEU A 82 -0.05 29.90 -25.02
N PRO A 83 -0.72 29.41 -26.08
CA PRO A 83 -1.83 30.15 -26.67
C PRO A 83 -3.00 30.24 -25.68
N GLN A 84 -3.71 31.37 -25.69
CA GLN A 84 -4.92 31.57 -24.89
C GLN A 84 -6.11 30.85 -25.55
N ASP A 85 -6.10 29.53 -25.48
CA ASP A 85 -7.07 28.67 -26.14
C ASP A 85 -8.07 28.06 -25.11
N PRO A 86 -9.38 27.96 -25.43
CA PRO A 86 -10.37 27.29 -24.57
C PRO A 86 -10.02 25.85 -24.18
N PHE A 87 -9.12 25.21 -24.93
CA PHE A 87 -8.56 23.90 -24.60
C PHE A 87 -8.05 23.81 -23.16
N PHE A 88 -7.27 24.78 -22.67
CA PHE A 88 -6.61 24.65 -21.36
C PHE A 88 -7.61 24.72 -20.19
N PRO A 89 -8.54 25.71 -20.10
CA PRO A 89 -9.60 25.71 -19.10
C PRO A 89 -10.40 24.39 -19.09
N LEU A 90 -10.80 23.91 -20.27
CA LEU A 90 -11.56 22.67 -20.41
C LEU A 90 -10.74 21.47 -19.92
N PHE A 91 -9.47 21.36 -20.34
CA PHE A 91 -8.58 20.28 -19.93
C PHE A 91 -8.39 20.25 -18.42
N PHE A 92 -8.10 21.40 -17.79
CA PHE A 92 -7.92 21.48 -16.34
C PHE A 92 -9.19 21.12 -15.58
N ASN A 93 -10.36 21.60 -16.03
CA ASN A 93 -11.64 21.28 -15.41
C ASN A 93 -11.92 19.76 -15.45
N ILE A 94 -11.85 19.16 -16.65
CA ILE A 94 -12.08 17.72 -16.83
C ILE A 94 -11.10 16.88 -16.01
N LYS A 95 -9.83 17.29 -16.00
CA LYS A 95 -8.76 16.57 -15.28
C LYS A 95 -8.95 16.66 -13.76
N ARG A 96 -9.35 17.82 -13.22
CA ARG A 96 -9.69 17.98 -11.80
C ARG A 96 -10.85 17.08 -11.40
N ASP A 97 -11.95 17.09 -12.16
CA ASP A 97 -13.09 16.23 -11.89
C ASP A 97 -12.69 14.76 -11.85
N TYR A 98 -11.83 14.34 -12.79
CA TYR A 98 -11.29 13.00 -12.81
C TYR A 98 -10.45 12.68 -11.56
N LEU A 99 -9.54 13.56 -11.17
CA LEU A 99 -8.69 13.37 -9.99
C LEU A 99 -9.52 13.32 -8.70
N LYS A 100 -10.49 14.23 -8.54
CA LYS A 100 -11.42 14.24 -7.42
C LYS A 100 -12.23 12.94 -7.32
N LYS A 101 -12.83 12.48 -8.43
CA LYS A 101 -13.54 11.19 -8.47
C LYS A 101 -12.64 10.01 -8.10
N ARG A 102 -11.38 10.06 -8.49
CA ARG A 102 -10.39 9.02 -8.15
C ARG A 102 -10.03 9.02 -6.66
N GLU A 103 -9.87 10.20 -6.06
CA GLU A 103 -9.66 10.35 -4.62
C GLU A 103 -10.87 9.87 -3.83
N GLU A 104 -12.08 10.30 -4.19
CA GLU A 104 -13.33 9.80 -3.59
C GLU A 104 -13.46 8.28 -3.69
N ALA A 105 -13.14 7.70 -4.85
CA ALA A 105 -13.16 6.26 -5.03
C ALA A 105 -12.10 5.54 -4.17
N ALA A 106 -10.94 6.16 -3.94
CA ALA A 106 -9.92 5.64 -3.05
C ALA A 106 -10.39 5.66 -1.58
N LEU A 107 -10.98 6.77 -1.14
CA LEU A 107 -11.56 6.92 0.20
C LEU A 107 -12.68 5.89 0.44
N ARG A 108 -13.65 5.78 -0.47
CA ARG A 108 -14.73 4.77 -0.39
C ARG A 108 -14.19 3.35 -0.36
N LYS A 109 -13.09 3.08 -1.07
CA LYS A 109 -12.43 1.76 -1.04
C LYS A 109 -11.80 1.51 0.32
N GLU A 110 -11.12 2.49 0.90
CA GLU A 110 -10.50 2.39 2.21
C GLU A 110 -11.55 2.21 3.32
N GLU A 111 -12.62 3.00 3.31
CA GLU A 111 -13.77 2.83 4.22
C GLU A 111 -14.37 1.43 4.12
N TYR A 112 -14.55 0.92 2.89
CA TYR A 112 -15.02 -0.44 2.67
C TYR A 112 -14.07 -1.47 3.29
N ILE A 113 -12.77 -1.32 3.07
CA ILE A 113 -11.74 -2.23 3.62
C ILE A 113 -11.80 -2.21 5.15
N LEU A 114 -11.80 -1.03 5.77
CA LEU A 114 -11.86 -0.88 7.22
C LEU A 114 -13.11 -1.52 7.81
N LYS A 115 -14.29 -1.21 7.25
CA LYS A 115 -15.57 -1.77 7.70
C LYS A 115 -15.58 -3.30 7.60
N LYS A 116 -14.99 -3.86 6.55
CA LYS A 116 -14.91 -5.32 6.37
C LYS A 116 -13.89 -5.98 7.28
N MET A 117 -12.72 -5.37 7.47
CA MET A 117 -11.71 -5.89 8.39
C MET A 117 -12.20 -5.90 9.86
N GLN A 118 -13.14 -5.04 10.22
CA GLN A 118 -13.81 -5.07 11.53
C GLN A 118 -14.68 -6.32 11.74
N GLN A 119 -15.13 -6.98 10.67
CA GLN A 119 -15.93 -8.21 10.72
C GLN A 119 -15.09 -9.46 11.06
N LEU A 120 -13.76 -9.36 11.01
CA LEU A 120 -12.88 -10.45 11.41
C LEU A 120 -13.04 -10.81 12.90
N PRO A 121 -12.84 -12.09 13.26
CA PRO A 121 -12.81 -12.52 14.66
C PRO A 121 -11.88 -11.64 15.49
N MET A 122 -12.28 -11.38 16.74
CA MET A 122 -11.54 -10.47 17.64
C MET A 122 -10.09 -10.93 17.82
N GLU A 123 -9.89 -12.24 17.91
CA GLU A 123 -8.61 -12.93 17.99
C GLU A 123 -7.70 -12.55 16.83
N LYS A 124 -8.18 -12.69 15.58
CA LYS A 124 -7.39 -12.34 14.38
C LYS A 124 -7.09 -10.85 14.32
N ARG A 125 -8.04 -9.99 14.70
CA ARG A 125 -7.80 -8.53 14.78
C ARG A 125 -6.72 -8.17 15.80
N LYS A 126 -6.66 -8.86 16.95
CA LYS A 126 -5.60 -8.67 17.95
C LYS A 126 -4.23 -9.07 17.40
N ILE A 127 -4.14 -10.21 16.70
CA ILE A 127 -2.90 -10.66 16.07
C ILE A 127 -2.44 -9.66 15.00
N LEU A 128 -3.32 -9.24 14.11
CA LEU A 128 -3.02 -8.26 13.05
C LEU A 128 -2.48 -6.95 13.62
N ARG A 129 -3.06 -6.48 14.74
CA ARG A 129 -2.59 -5.30 15.46
C ARG A 129 -1.22 -5.53 16.07
N PHE A 130 -1.03 -6.65 16.78
CA PHE A 130 0.25 -7.03 17.36
C PHE A 130 1.37 -7.05 16.32
N LEU A 131 1.15 -7.68 15.16
CA LEU A 131 2.15 -7.74 14.09
C LEU A 131 2.53 -6.35 13.57
N ALA A 132 1.54 -5.45 13.39
CA ALA A 132 1.78 -4.08 12.95
C ALA A 132 2.61 -3.29 13.99
N GLU A 133 2.23 -3.39 15.27
CA GLU A 133 2.90 -2.71 16.38
C GLU A 133 4.31 -3.27 16.60
N TRP A 134 4.49 -4.59 16.46
CA TRP A 134 5.79 -5.22 16.65
C TRP A 134 6.76 -4.86 15.53
N GLU A 135 6.30 -4.84 14.27
CA GLU A 135 7.11 -4.36 13.14
C GLU A 135 7.53 -2.90 13.33
N GLU A 136 6.59 -2.03 13.71
CA GLU A 136 6.91 -0.62 13.99
C GLU A 136 7.95 -0.49 15.11
N GLU A 137 7.91 -1.35 16.12
CA GLU A 137 8.83 -1.26 17.23
C GLU A 137 10.26 -1.68 16.85
N VAL A 138 10.42 -2.76 16.08
CA VAL A 138 11.73 -3.24 15.63
C VAL A 138 12.34 -2.38 14.53
N ASN A 139 11.52 -1.63 13.80
CA ASN A 139 11.97 -0.78 12.71
C ASN A 139 12.43 0.59 13.22
N SER A 140 13.67 0.97 12.91
CA SER A 140 14.26 2.24 13.33
C SER A 140 13.45 3.47 12.87
N ASN A 141 12.79 3.37 11.72
CA ASN A 141 12.01 4.45 11.12
C ASN A 141 10.55 4.49 11.62
N LYS A 142 10.17 3.62 12.56
CA LYS A 142 8.80 3.48 13.09
C LYS A 142 7.74 3.38 11.97
N ASN A 143 8.06 2.67 10.89
CA ASN A 143 7.14 2.37 9.80
C ASN A 143 6.94 0.86 9.64
N ARG A 144 5.97 0.45 8.82
CA ARG A 144 5.46 -0.94 8.76
C ARG A 144 5.45 -1.53 7.33
N PRO A 145 6.60 -1.54 6.62
CA PRO A 145 6.64 -1.84 5.19
C PRO A 145 6.27 -3.30 4.86
N LEU A 146 6.62 -4.28 5.70
CA LEU A 146 6.24 -5.67 5.46
C LEU A 146 4.75 -5.89 5.73
N TRP A 147 4.22 -5.29 6.78
CA TRP A 147 2.80 -5.38 7.11
C TRP A 147 1.95 -4.78 6.00
N GLU A 148 2.33 -3.60 5.50
CA GLU A 148 1.61 -2.92 4.42
C GLU A 148 1.60 -3.69 3.10
N ARG A 149 2.63 -4.51 2.87
CA ARG A 149 2.81 -5.29 1.65
C ARG A 149 2.14 -6.66 1.73
N ASN A 150 2.27 -7.34 2.87
CA ASN A 150 1.95 -8.77 3.00
C ASN A 150 0.66 -9.03 3.76
N ILE A 151 0.30 -8.16 4.70
CA ILE A 151 -0.85 -8.35 5.58
C ILE A 151 -2.01 -7.43 5.17
N TYR A 152 -1.75 -6.13 5.00
CA TYR A 152 -2.82 -5.17 4.77
C TYR A 152 -3.49 -5.35 3.42
N PRO A 153 -4.82 -5.53 3.38
CA PRO A 153 -5.53 -5.62 2.11
C PRO A 153 -5.61 -4.25 1.42
N ARG A 154 -4.97 -4.11 0.26
CA ARG A 154 -5.04 -2.90 -0.59
C ARG A 154 -6.19 -2.92 -1.60
N SER A 155 -6.92 -4.05 -1.69
CA SER A 155 -7.98 -4.30 -2.66
C SER A 155 -9.19 -4.97 -2.01
N LYS A 156 -10.39 -4.77 -2.59
CA LYS A 156 -11.63 -5.42 -2.13
C LYS A 156 -11.58 -6.94 -2.25
N LYS A 157 -10.90 -7.46 -3.28
CA LYS A 157 -10.68 -8.90 -3.47
C LYS A 157 -9.90 -9.50 -2.31
N ARG A 158 -8.77 -8.87 -1.93
CA ARG A 158 -7.93 -9.36 -0.83
C ARG A 158 -8.68 -9.37 0.51
N VAL A 159 -9.50 -8.36 0.77
CA VAL A 159 -10.39 -8.37 1.95
C VAL A 159 -11.32 -9.58 1.95
N HIS A 160 -11.95 -9.87 0.81
CA HIS A 160 -12.88 -10.99 0.71
C HIS A 160 -12.19 -12.33 0.94
N GLU A 161 -10.98 -12.52 0.38
CA GLU A 161 -10.14 -13.68 0.65
C GLU A 161 -9.87 -13.82 2.15
N LEU A 162 -9.39 -12.76 2.82
CA LEU A 162 -9.09 -12.79 4.26
C LEU A 162 -10.32 -13.13 5.13
N LEU A 163 -11.52 -12.69 4.73
CA LEU A 163 -12.76 -13.03 5.44
C LEU A 163 -13.14 -14.51 5.32
N GLN A 164 -12.61 -15.22 4.32
CA GLN A 164 -12.89 -16.63 4.04
C GLN A 164 -11.77 -17.55 4.50
N TYR A 165 -10.66 -17.00 5.01
CA TYR A 165 -9.52 -17.77 5.45
C TYR A 165 -9.89 -18.77 6.54
N ARG A 166 -9.51 -20.03 6.30
CA ARG A 166 -9.45 -21.09 7.29
C ARG A 166 -8.30 -20.84 8.25
N GLU A 167 -8.30 -21.58 9.34
CA GLU A 167 -7.30 -21.42 10.39
C GLU A 167 -5.87 -21.71 9.92
N SER A 168 -5.68 -22.73 9.07
CA SER A 168 -4.38 -23.05 8.46
C SER A 168 -3.85 -21.91 7.58
N GLU A 169 -4.71 -21.27 6.80
CA GLU A 169 -4.35 -20.13 5.94
C GLU A 169 -3.95 -18.90 6.76
N TRP A 170 -4.60 -18.68 7.92
CA TRP A 170 -4.19 -17.65 8.87
C TRP A 170 -2.81 -17.93 9.46
N ILE A 171 -2.57 -19.18 9.90
CA ILE A 171 -1.27 -19.59 10.45
C ILE A 171 -0.17 -19.40 9.40
N GLU A 172 -0.39 -19.87 8.17
CA GLU A 172 0.54 -19.71 7.06
C GLU A 172 0.83 -18.24 6.75
N LEU A 173 -0.20 -17.39 6.70
CA LEU A 173 -0.04 -15.94 6.49
C LEU A 173 0.85 -15.32 7.58
N PHE A 174 0.61 -15.67 8.84
CA PHE A 174 1.38 -15.12 9.96
C PHE A 174 2.81 -15.65 9.98
N ASP A 175 3.02 -16.95 9.74
CA ASP A 175 4.34 -17.55 9.69
C ASP A 175 5.20 -16.93 8.58
N ASN A 176 4.64 -16.81 7.37
CA ASN A 176 5.30 -16.16 6.24
C ASN A 176 5.68 -14.71 6.55
N HIS A 177 4.80 -13.95 7.20
CA HIS A 177 5.11 -12.58 7.60
C HIS A 177 6.24 -12.52 8.63
N LEU A 178 6.21 -13.41 9.62
CA LEU A 178 7.22 -13.51 10.66
C LEU A 178 8.59 -13.91 10.10
N ASP A 179 8.63 -14.82 9.13
CA ASP A 179 9.88 -15.20 8.46
C ASP A 179 10.48 -14.03 7.66
N LEU A 180 9.63 -13.22 7.01
CA LEU A 180 10.07 -11.98 6.36
C LEU A 180 10.56 -10.93 7.37
N MET A 181 9.98 -10.88 8.58
CA MET A 181 10.48 -10.02 9.65
C MET A 181 11.87 -10.46 10.12
N LEU A 182 12.09 -11.77 10.32
CA LEU A 182 13.40 -12.33 10.69
C LEU A 182 14.48 -12.00 9.65
N GLN A 183 14.17 -12.17 8.37
CA GLN A 183 15.08 -11.86 7.27
C GLN A 183 15.43 -10.38 7.17
N ARG A 184 14.47 -9.49 7.48
CA ARG A 184 14.63 -8.04 7.32
C ARG A 184 15.25 -7.35 8.52
N TYR A 185 14.92 -7.79 9.73
CA TYR A 185 15.27 -7.09 10.97
C TYR A 185 16.22 -7.93 11.82
N SER A 186 17.51 -7.56 11.82
CA SER A 186 18.57 -8.29 12.53
C SER A 186 18.40 -8.35 14.06
N VAL A 187 17.59 -7.46 14.64
CA VAL A 187 17.29 -7.44 16.08
C VAL A 187 16.38 -8.61 16.52
N ILE A 188 15.73 -9.29 15.57
CA ILE A 188 14.84 -10.40 15.85
C ILE A 188 15.67 -11.68 15.85
N SER A 189 15.72 -12.38 16.98
CA SER A 189 16.30 -13.72 17.05
C SER A 189 15.29 -14.78 16.63
N GLU A 190 15.77 -15.87 16.05
CA GLU A 190 14.94 -17.02 15.66
C GLU A 190 14.18 -17.61 16.86
N SER A 191 14.85 -17.70 18.01
CA SER A 191 14.21 -18.12 19.27
C SER A 191 13.00 -17.25 19.62
N ARG A 192 13.14 -15.92 19.55
CA ARG A 192 12.05 -15.00 19.86
C ARG A 192 10.92 -15.13 18.84
N LEU A 193 11.26 -15.31 17.56
CA LEU A 193 10.28 -15.54 16.50
C LEU A 193 9.47 -16.81 16.75
N MET A 194 10.13 -17.92 17.12
CA MET A 194 9.48 -19.20 17.41
C MET A 194 8.51 -19.12 18.60
N THR A 195 8.88 -18.38 19.63
CA THR A 195 7.98 -18.08 20.75
C THR A 195 6.76 -17.28 20.28
N VAL A 196 6.96 -16.27 19.43
CA VAL A 196 5.85 -15.48 18.90
C VAL A 196 4.94 -16.33 18.02
N LYS A 197 5.48 -17.13 17.09
CA LYS A 197 4.71 -18.09 16.29
C LYS A 197 3.84 -18.97 17.19
N ALA A 198 4.42 -19.53 18.25
CA ALA A 198 3.69 -20.36 19.21
C ALA A 198 2.54 -19.60 19.91
N CYS A 199 2.77 -18.35 20.31
CA CYS A 199 1.73 -17.48 20.86
C CYS A 199 0.59 -17.22 19.87
N LEU A 200 0.91 -16.96 18.59
CA LEU A 200 -0.10 -16.68 17.56
C LEU A 200 -0.93 -17.92 17.20
N THR A 201 -0.34 -19.12 17.19
CA THR A 201 -1.09 -20.40 17.01
C THR A 201 -2.15 -20.60 18.10
N LEU A 202 -1.94 -20.03 19.28
CA LEU A 202 -2.89 -20.06 20.40
C LEU A 202 -3.87 -18.88 20.41
N ASP A 203 -3.89 -18.05 19.37
CA ASP A 203 -4.62 -16.75 19.31
C ASP A 203 -4.29 -15.80 20.48
N LEU A 204 -3.08 -15.89 21.02
CA LEU A 204 -2.68 -15.18 22.23
C LEU A 204 -1.42 -14.34 21.99
N PRO A 205 -1.51 -13.23 21.22
CA PRO A 205 -0.35 -12.42 20.90
C PRO A 205 0.31 -11.84 22.17
N PRO A 206 1.66 -11.76 22.22
CA PRO A 206 2.37 -11.07 23.29
C PRO A 206 2.02 -9.58 23.37
N LYS A 207 2.43 -8.92 24.46
CA LYS A 207 2.45 -7.45 24.50
C LYS A 207 3.73 -6.96 23.83
N VAL A 208 3.66 -5.87 23.06
CA VAL A 208 4.83 -5.27 22.38
C VAL A 208 5.60 -4.32 23.30
N LYS A 209 4.89 -3.53 24.13
CA LYS A 209 5.48 -2.47 24.97
C LYS A 209 5.03 -2.60 26.44
N PRO A 210 5.91 -3.03 27.37
CA PRO A 210 7.17 -3.76 27.10
C PRO A 210 6.89 -5.11 26.44
N PHE A 211 7.89 -5.69 25.77
CA PHE A 211 7.73 -7.01 25.18
C PHE A 211 7.53 -8.04 26.29
N ARG A 212 6.34 -8.63 26.36
CA ARG A 212 5.99 -9.56 27.44
C ARG A 212 5.17 -10.73 26.91
N LEU A 213 5.62 -11.93 27.22
CA LEU A 213 4.89 -13.16 26.93
C LEU A 213 3.62 -13.26 27.77
N PRO A 214 2.57 -13.95 27.27
CA PRO A 214 1.39 -14.26 28.05
C PRO A 214 1.72 -15.11 29.29
N PHE A 215 0.90 -15.02 30.34
CA PHE A 215 1.07 -15.84 31.53
C PHE A 215 0.71 -17.31 31.27
N GLN A 216 1.28 -18.22 32.05
CA GLN A 216 0.99 -19.66 31.94
C GLN A 216 -0.52 -19.97 32.06
N LYS A 217 -1.23 -19.26 32.96
CA LYS A 217 -2.68 -19.40 33.12
C LYS A 217 -3.44 -19.03 31.83
N ASP A 218 -3.01 -17.98 31.14
CA ASP A 218 -3.62 -17.54 29.89
C ASP A 218 -3.34 -18.51 28.75
N ILE A 219 -2.13 -19.06 28.68
CA ILE A 219 -1.74 -20.08 27.69
C ILE A 219 -2.59 -21.33 27.86
N GLN A 220 -2.75 -21.82 29.10
CA GLN A 220 -3.59 -22.99 29.38
C GLN A 220 -5.05 -22.72 29.01
N LYS A 221 -5.58 -21.54 29.35
CA LYS A 221 -6.95 -21.15 28.99
C LYS A 221 -7.15 -21.07 27.49
N ALA A 222 -6.22 -20.47 26.75
CA ALA A 222 -6.26 -20.38 25.30
C ALA A 222 -6.18 -21.76 24.64
N PHE A 223 -5.31 -22.63 25.15
CA PHE A 223 -5.20 -24.01 24.68
C PHE A 223 -6.52 -24.77 24.87
N LEU A 224 -7.11 -24.73 26.08
CA LEU A 224 -8.38 -25.42 26.36
C LEU A 224 -9.53 -24.90 25.50
N LYS A 225 -9.53 -23.60 25.16
CA LYS A 225 -10.52 -23.03 24.23
C LYS A 225 -10.36 -23.58 22.81
N ARG A 226 -9.12 -23.72 22.33
CA ARG A 226 -8.82 -24.15 20.94
C ARG A 226 -8.82 -25.66 20.75
N CYS A 227 -8.49 -26.42 21.79
CA CYS A 227 -8.35 -27.88 21.74
C CYS A 227 -9.59 -28.56 21.13
N PRO A 228 -10.84 -28.30 21.57
CA PRO A 228 -12.03 -28.93 20.99
C PRO A 228 -12.29 -28.58 19.52
N ILE A 229 -11.78 -27.44 19.04
CA ILE A 229 -11.97 -26.99 17.66
C ILE A 229 -11.01 -27.73 16.72
N CYS A 230 -9.81 -28.05 17.20
CA CYS A 230 -8.78 -28.71 16.40
C CYS A 230 -8.75 -30.24 16.57
N HIS A 231 -9.40 -30.80 17.60
CA HIS A 231 -9.30 -32.23 17.92
C HIS A 231 -9.86 -33.13 16.80
N PRO A 232 -9.14 -34.17 16.35
CA PRO A 232 -9.63 -35.08 15.31
C PRO A 232 -10.99 -35.73 15.65
N ASP A 233 -11.17 -36.15 16.89
CA ASP A 233 -12.40 -36.80 17.36
C ASP A 233 -13.64 -35.89 17.29
N THR A 234 -13.47 -34.56 17.24
CA THR A 234 -14.56 -33.60 17.04
C THR A 234 -14.69 -33.13 15.59
N GLY A 235 -14.00 -33.80 14.66
CA GLY A 235 -13.96 -33.44 13.24
C GLY A 235 -12.92 -32.35 12.89
N GLY A 236 -12.00 -32.05 13.80
CA GLY A 236 -10.91 -31.10 13.60
C GLY A 236 -9.74 -31.67 12.79
N ASP A 237 -8.80 -30.79 12.42
CA ASP A 237 -7.59 -31.17 11.67
C ASP A 237 -6.47 -31.65 12.62
N GLY A 238 -6.11 -32.93 12.50
CA GLY A 238 -5.05 -33.54 13.32
C GLY A 238 -3.68 -32.89 13.18
N LYS A 239 -3.35 -32.29 12.03
CA LYS A 239 -2.10 -31.53 11.86
C LYS A 239 -2.12 -30.25 12.70
N LEU A 240 -3.24 -29.53 12.68
CA LEU A 240 -3.42 -28.33 13.50
C LEU A 240 -3.42 -28.68 14.99
N PHE A 241 -4.02 -29.81 15.37
CA PHE A 241 -3.99 -30.27 16.76
C PHE A 241 -2.57 -30.58 17.25
N THR A 242 -1.79 -31.32 16.45
CA THR A 242 -0.39 -31.64 16.75
C THR A 242 0.42 -30.37 16.89
N LEU A 243 0.31 -29.45 15.93
CA LEU A 243 0.96 -28.15 15.98
C LEU A 243 0.57 -27.37 17.25
N LEU A 244 -0.71 -27.33 17.61
CA LEU A 244 -1.20 -26.64 18.80
C LEU A 244 -0.57 -27.22 20.09
N GLN A 245 -0.43 -28.54 20.19
CA GLN A 245 0.23 -29.19 21.32
C GLN A 245 1.72 -28.86 21.41
N GLU A 246 2.43 -28.94 20.28
CA GLU A 246 3.86 -28.58 20.19
C GLU A 246 4.10 -27.13 20.64
N ARG A 247 3.30 -26.20 20.11
CA ARG A 247 3.41 -24.77 20.46
C ARG A 247 3.10 -24.51 21.94
N ARG A 248 2.12 -25.21 22.52
CA ARG A 248 1.84 -25.10 23.97
C ARG A 248 3.03 -25.56 24.80
N THR A 249 3.62 -26.71 24.46
CA THR A 249 4.77 -27.27 25.19
C THR A 249 5.95 -26.33 25.13
N LEU A 250 6.27 -25.80 23.94
CA LEU A 250 7.34 -24.80 23.76
C LEU A 250 7.14 -23.58 24.66
N LEU A 251 5.92 -23.02 24.73
CA LEU A 251 5.65 -21.86 25.58
C LEU A 251 5.75 -22.18 27.07
N ARG A 252 5.32 -23.37 27.49
CA ARG A 252 5.38 -23.79 28.90
C ARG A 252 6.83 -23.88 29.37
N ASP A 253 7.71 -24.44 28.54
CA ASP A 253 9.10 -24.66 28.91
C ASP A 253 9.85 -23.32 28.99
N ARG A 254 9.54 -22.38 28.08
CA ARG A 254 10.11 -21.01 28.06
C ARG A 254 9.69 -20.10 29.22
N ILE A 255 8.59 -20.41 29.91
CA ILE A 255 8.13 -19.63 31.09
C ILE A 255 8.77 -20.15 32.38
N ARG A 256 9.33 -21.36 32.36
CA ARG A 256 10.03 -21.95 33.50
C ARG A 256 11.51 -21.54 33.59
N GLU A 257 12.08 -21.14 32.45
CA GLU A 257 13.40 -20.48 32.33
C GLU A 257 13.34 -19.01 32.77
#